data_AF-A0A9P5DTU9-F1
#
_entry.id   AF-A0A9P5DTU9-F1
#
_cell.length_a   1.000
_cell.length_b   1.000
_cell.length_c   1.000
_cell.angle_alpha   90.00
_cell.angle_beta   90.00
_cell.angle_gamma   90.00
#
_symmetry.space_group_name_H-M   'P 1'
#
loop_
_entity.id
_entity.type
_entity.pdbx_description
1 polymer ?
#
loop_
_entity_poly.entity_id
_entity_poly.type
_entity_poly.pdbx_seq_one_letter_code
_entity_poly.pdbx_strand_id
1 'polypeptide(L)'
;MSTQSIQVNLPCSKELWEAEDENTWKTIVSTQHDPPMINSMVKNFIEDGSSIWDETFDSLSLSFILHGLVSMCNDMVHFHNQSIYLGNASQGDDKGSRGRMTAALELWKTKHDAYAMGTRQTIDEDSSLHEFRQENVAFLALYHTAHIVVNADIRHLQIAAGAEAIFGHVVTSVEHQESTQVVMDWVRLSPVSAGHAAWHAAQMIREGLLNLRNWKANGMFHYPWCLYIGALTCWAFVHFSQIQNDEDQSRLICQHTTGGRDDLRTNSKALMHQTISNMASSTPATIGKDLHRCCPHGLAVEVAKYLKTVRWTAAFEAMKVLQGIVDIETL
;
A
#
# COMPACT_ATOMS: atom_id res chain seq x y z
N MET A 1 1.03 13.22 9.50
CA MET A 1 1.47 14.62 9.34
C MET A 1 0.73 15.17 8.14
N SER A 2 0.02 16.30 8.26
CA SER A 2 -0.73 16.86 7.14
C SER A 2 0.24 17.51 6.13
N THR A 3 0.11 17.19 4.84
CA THR A 3 0.89 17.79 3.75
C THR A 3 0.80 19.30 3.68
N GLN A 4 -0.25 19.92 4.23
CA GLN A 4 -0.41 21.38 4.24
C GLN A 4 0.61 22.08 5.15
N SER A 5 1.14 21.36 6.13
CA SER A 5 2.16 21.88 7.04
C SER A 5 3.57 21.85 6.45
N ILE A 6 3.76 21.12 5.34
CA ILE A 6 5.05 20.94 4.68
C ILE A 6 5.22 22.06 3.65
N GLN A 7 5.96 23.11 4.05
CA GLN A 7 6.35 24.23 3.20
C GLN A 7 7.80 24.06 2.73
N VAL A 8 8.07 22.98 2.00
CA VAL A 8 9.40 22.73 1.41
C VAL A 8 9.29 22.55 -0.10
N ASN A 9 10.34 22.95 -0.80
CA ASN A 9 10.50 22.72 -2.22
C ASN A 9 10.79 21.25 -2.50
N LEU A 10 10.49 20.81 -3.73
CA LEU A 10 11.03 19.56 -4.22
C LEU A 10 12.57 19.58 -4.14
N PRO A 11 13.20 18.42 -3.97
CA PRO A 11 14.65 18.33 -4.01
C PRO A 11 15.16 18.80 -5.38
N CYS A 12 16.35 19.39 -5.40
CA CYS A 12 17.05 19.60 -6.65
C CYS A 12 17.43 18.26 -7.29
N SER A 13 17.67 18.28 -8.59
CA SER A 13 17.86 17.06 -9.38
C SER A 13 19.12 16.30 -8.96
N LYS A 14 19.11 14.98 -9.19
CA LYS A 14 20.23 14.10 -8.88
C LYS A 14 21.55 14.56 -9.53
N GLU A 15 21.50 15.08 -10.75
CA GLU A 15 22.68 15.57 -11.48
C GLU A 15 23.33 16.76 -10.77
N LEU A 16 22.53 17.59 -10.08
CA LEU A 16 23.07 18.70 -9.29
C LEU A 16 23.75 18.19 -8.01
N TRP A 17 23.17 17.17 -7.36
CA TRP A 17 23.73 16.55 -6.15
C TRP A 17 25.02 15.77 -6.41
N GLU A 18 25.10 15.12 -7.57
CA GLU A 18 26.20 14.24 -7.96
C GLU A 18 27.19 14.92 -8.93
N ALA A 19 27.13 16.25 -9.08
CA ALA A 19 28.04 16.99 -9.94
C ALA A 19 29.50 16.73 -9.56
N GLU A 20 30.30 16.25 -10.53
CA GLU A 20 31.68 15.83 -10.31
C GLU A 20 32.63 16.99 -9.95
N ASP A 21 32.31 18.20 -10.42
CA ASP A 21 33.14 19.39 -10.22
C ASP A 21 32.31 20.69 -10.12
N GLU A 22 32.96 21.74 -9.63
CA GLU A 22 32.37 23.06 -9.40
C GLU A 22 31.82 23.72 -10.68
N ASN A 23 32.48 23.53 -11.84
CA ASN A 23 32.05 24.15 -13.09
C ASN A 23 30.78 23.49 -13.61
N THR A 24 30.71 22.15 -13.52
CA THR A 24 29.52 21.37 -13.85
C THR A 24 28.35 21.78 -12.96
N TRP A 25 28.58 21.86 -11.63
CA TRP A 25 27.57 22.33 -10.68
C TRP A 25 27.06 23.75 -11.02
N LYS A 26 27.97 24.72 -11.25
CA LYS A 26 27.61 26.10 -11.61
C LYS A 26 26.79 26.18 -12.89
N THR A 27 27.15 25.37 -13.88
CA THR A 27 26.42 25.32 -15.16
C THR A 27 24.98 24.85 -14.93
N ILE A 28 24.79 23.78 -14.17
CA ILE A 28 23.46 23.23 -13.85
C ILE A 28 22.64 24.24 -13.04
N VAL A 29 23.20 24.86 -11.99
CA VAL A 29 22.47 25.87 -11.19
C VAL A 29 22.06 27.07 -12.03
N SER A 30 22.89 27.50 -12.98
CA SER A 30 22.58 28.66 -13.82
C SER A 30 21.46 28.43 -14.83
N THR A 31 21.18 27.17 -15.18
CA THR A 31 20.15 26.80 -16.16
C THR A 31 18.87 26.26 -15.53
N GLN A 32 18.94 25.78 -14.29
CA GLN A 32 17.81 25.18 -13.58
C GLN A 32 16.94 26.26 -12.91
N HIS A 33 15.62 26.10 -13.01
CA HIS A 33 14.67 26.94 -12.27
C HIS A 33 14.53 26.45 -10.82
N ASP A 34 14.09 27.33 -9.92
CA ASP A 34 13.83 26.96 -8.54
C ASP A 34 12.78 25.82 -8.48
N PRO A 35 13.05 24.71 -7.76
CA PRO A 35 12.10 23.61 -7.69
C PRO A 35 10.77 24.04 -7.06
N PRO A 36 9.62 23.60 -7.60
CA PRO A 36 8.33 23.98 -7.06
C PRO A 36 8.09 23.38 -5.67
N MET A 37 7.18 23.97 -4.90
CA MET A 37 6.79 23.45 -3.60
C MET A 37 6.08 22.09 -3.71
N ILE A 38 6.39 21.16 -2.79
CA ILE A 38 5.80 19.81 -2.77
C ILE A 38 4.26 19.90 -2.72
N ASN A 39 3.71 20.76 -1.88
CA ASN A 39 2.27 20.91 -1.71
C ASN A 39 1.56 21.40 -2.99
N SER A 40 2.20 22.31 -3.73
CA SER A 40 1.70 22.79 -5.02
C SER A 40 1.67 21.66 -6.04
N MET A 41 2.72 20.85 -6.09
CA MET A 41 2.76 19.69 -7.00
C MET A 41 1.68 18.67 -6.65
N VAL A 42 1.55 18.29 -5.38
CA VAL A 42 0.51 17.35 -4.95
C VAL A 42 -0.89 17.87 -5.28
N LYS A 43 -1.15 19.18 -5.11
CA LYS A 43 -2.41 19.79 -5.52
C LYS A 43 -2.64 19.72 -7.03
N ASN A 44 -1.62 20.02 -7.84
CA ASN A 44 -1.73 19.90 -9.29
C ASN A 44 -2.08 18.47 -9.70
N PHE A 45 -1.53 17.44 -9.04
CA PHE A 45 -1.85 16.03 -9.33
C PHE A 45 -3.34 15.71 -9.07
N ILE A 46 -3.98 16.44 -8.15
CA ILE A 46 -5.37 16.23 -7.76
C ILE A 46 -6.35 17.10 -8.57
N GLU A 47 -5.98 18.36 -8.84
CA GLU A 47 -6.87 19.38 -9.40
C GLU A 47 -6.70 19.60 -10.91
N ASP A 48 -5.46 19.58 -11.41
CA ASP A 48 -5.13 19.94 -12.79
C ASP A 48 -3.97 19.11 -13.35
N GLY A 49 -4.31 17.92 -13.81
CA GLY A 49 -3.37 17.02 -14.46
C GLY A 49 -2.79 17.55 -15.78
N SER A 50 -3.32 18.64 -16.36
CA SER A 50 -2.87 19.14 -17.67
C SER A 50 -1.49 19.77 -17.60
N SER A 51 -1.24 20.60 -16.57
CA SER A 51 0.05 21.25 -16.31
C SER A 51 1.19 20.26 -16.00
N ILE A 52 0.85 19.08 -15.47
CA ILE A 52 1.82 18.07 -15.05
C ILE A 52 2.45 17.36 -16.25
N TRP A 53 1.79 17.30 -17.40
CA TRP A 53 2.31 16.56 -18.55
C TRP A 53 3.62 17.14 -19.09
N ASP A 54 3.81 18.45 -18.99
CA ASP A 54 5.01 19.14 -19.48
C ASP A 54 6.21 19.05 -18.51
N GLU A 55 5.96 18.67 -17.25
CA GLU A 55 7.00 18.55 -16.23
C GLU A 55 7.71 17.20 -16.28
N THR A 56 9.04 17.22 -16.13
CA THR A 56 9.88 16.02 -15.97
C THR A 56 10.28 15.85 -14.51
N PHE A 57 10.08 14.66 -13.95
CA PHE A 57 10.41 14.35 -12.57
C PHE A 57 11.46 13.25 -12.47
N ASP A 58 12.37 13.39 -11.51
CA ASP A 58 13.28 12.33 -11.09
C ASP A 58 12.63 11.40 -10.05
N SER A 59 13.32 10.30 -9.71
CA SER A 59 12.87 9.32 -8.70
C SER A 59 12.52 9.99 -7.39
N LEU A 60 13.39 10.89 -6.90
CA LEU A 60 13.25 11.45 -5.57
C LEU A 60 12.03 12.38 -5.51
N SER A 61 11.84 13.24 -6.51
CA SER A 61 10.67 14.10 -6.63
C SER A 61 9.37 13.29 -6.68
N LEU A 62 9.34 12.23 -7.50
CA LEU A 62 8.18 11.32 -7.56
C LEU A 62 7.91 10.64 -6.22
N SER A 63 8.95 10.26 -5.47
CA SER A 63 8.82 9.68 -4.14
C SER A 63 8.15 10.64 -3.15
N PHE A 64 8.62 11.89 -3.09
CA PHE A 64 8.03 12.93 -2.24
C PHE A 64 6.57 13.23 -2.61
N ILE A 65 6.28 13.33 -3.91
CA ILE A 65 4.91 13.55 -4.41
C ILE A 65 4.01 12.39 -4.00
N LEU A 66 4.47 11.13 -4.13
CA LEU A 66 3.68 9.96 -3.74
C LEU A 66 3.39 9.95 -2.23
N HIS A 67 4.39 10.22 -1.40
CA HIS A 67 4.18 10.34 0.04
C HIS A 67 3.19 11.46 0.39
N GLY A 68 3.25 12.57 -0.33
CA GLY A 68 2.27 13.65 -0.22
C GLY A 68 0.85 13.20 -0.59
N LEU A 69 0.69 12.51 -1.72
CA LEU A 69 -0.60 11.94 -2.15
C LEU A 69 -1.15 10.95 -1.12
N VAL A 70 -0.34 10.01 -0.64
CA VAL A 70 -0.72 9.04 0.40
C VAL A 70 -1.20 9.74 1.67
N SER A 71 -0.47 10.77 2.10
CA SER A 71 -0.84 11.55 3.28
C SER A 71 -2.18 12.29 3.08
N MET A 72 -2.44 12.82 1.89
CA MET A 72 -3.73 13.44 1.57
C MET A 72 -4.86 12.41 1.48
N CYS A 73 -4.61 11.22 0.90
CA CYS A 73 -5.57 10.11 0.92
C CYS A 73 -6.03 9.83 2.35
N ASN A 74 -5.05 9.65 3.25
CA ASN A 74 -5.29 9.31 4.64
C ASN A 74 -6.06 10.42 5.37
N ASP A 75 -5.69 11.69 5.14
CA ASP A 75 -6.32 12.82 5.81
C ASP A 75 -7.75 13.10 5.33
N MET A 76 -8.00 12.95 4.02
CA MET A 76 -9.31 13.24 3.43
C MET A 76 -10.35 12.17 3.75
N VAL A 77 -9.95 10.90 3.80
CA VAL A 77 -10.86 9.77 4.02
C VAL A 77 -11.14 9.56 5.52
N HIS A 78 -10.14 9.70 6.39
CA HIS A 78 -10.30 9.30 7.80
C HIS A 78 -10.56 10.45 8.77
N PHE A 79 -10.21 11.70 8.42
CA PHE A 79 -10.37 12.84 9.32
C PHE A 79 -11.45 13.83 8.89
N HIS A 80 -12.25 13.51 7.86
CA HIS A 80 -13.33 14.38 7.35
C HIS A 80 -12.85 15.80 6.98
N ASN A 81 -11.56 15.99 6.71
CA ASN A 81 -10.94 17.28 6.41
C ASN A 81 -11.19 17.73 4.95
N GLN A 82 -12.20 17.18 4.28
CA GLN A 82 -12.46 17.39 2.85
C GLN A 82 -12.60 18.88 2.50
N SER A 83 -13.23 19.69 3.35
CA SER A 83 -13.37 21.14 3.16
C SER A 83 -12.03 21.89 3.21
N ILE A 84 -11.05 21.39 3.96
CA ILE A 84 -9.72 21.97 4.11
C ILE A 84 -8.85 21.70 2.87
N TYR A 85 -9.06 20.55 2.22
CA TYR A 85 -8.26 20.11 1.06
C TYR A 85 -8.87 20.47 -0.29
N LEU A 86 -10.20 20.50 -0.39
CA LEU A 86 -10.92 20.70 -1.66
C LEU A 86 -11.60 22.07 -1.76
N GLY A 87 -11.55 22.91 -0.71
CA GLY A 87 -12.20 24.22 -0.69
C GLY A 87 -13.67 24.14 -1.10
N ASN A 88 -14.13 25.06 -1.97
CA ASN A 88 -15.51 25.09 -2.47
C ASN A 88 -15.89 23.87 -3.35
N ALA A 89 -14.93 23.03 -3.76
CA ALA A 89 -15.19 21.76 -4.46
C ALA A 89 -15.56 20.59 -3.51
N SER A 90 -15.78 20.89 -2.22
CA SER A 90 -16.26 19.97 -1.18
C SER A 90 -17.79 19.80 -1.15
N GLN A 91 -18.56 20.47 -2.04
CA GLN A 91 -20.01 20.24 -2.16
C GLN A 91 -20.37 18.94 -2.93
N GLY A 92 -19.38 18.10 -3.25
CA GLY A 92 -19.58 16.83 -3.96
C GLY A 92 -19.60 15.62 -3.02
N ASP A 93 -20.43 14.64 -3.39
CA ASP A 93 -20.53 13.29 -2.80
C ASP A 93 -19.15 12.66 -2.52
N ASP A 94 -19.03 11.87 -1.45
CA ASP A 94 -17.79 11.22 -0.99
C ASP A 94 -17.13 10.35 -2.09
N LYS A 95 -17.95 9.82 -3.00
CA LYS A 95 -17.50 9.12 -4.22
C LYS A 95 -16.63 9.99 -5.13
N GLY A 96 -16.87 11.31 -5.17
CA GLY A 96 -16.13 12.26 -5.99
C GLY A 96 -14.75 12.63 -5.42
N SER A 97 -14.54 12.54 -4.11
CA SER A 97 -13.22 12.78 -3.50
C SER A 97 -12.29 11.58 -3.73
N ARG A 98 -12.82 10.36 -3.55
CA ARG A 98 -12.12 9.09 -3.80
C ARG A 98 -11.75 8.93 -5.27
N GLY A 99 -12.69 9.22 -6.18
CA GLY A 99 -12.43 9.16 -7.62
C GLY A 99 -11.32 10.12 -8.06
N ARG A 100 -11.28 11.34 -7.52
CA ARG A 100 -10.20 12.30 -7.75
C ARG A 100 -8.85 11.78 -7.24
N MET A 101 -8.83 11.19 -6.05
CA MET A 101 -7.60 10.64 -5.50
C MET A 101 -7.07 9.45 -6.29
N THR A 102 -7.95 8.53 -6.70
CA THR A 102 -7.60 7.44 -7.61
C THR A 102 -7.02 7.98 -8.92
N ALA A 103 -7.63 9.00 -9.53
CA ALA A 103 -7.11 9.61 -10.75
C ALA A 103 -5.71 10.23 -10.56
N ALA A 104 -5.48 10.91 -9.43
CA ALA A 104 -4.18 11.48 -9.09
C ALA A 104 -3.10 10.41 -8.94
N LEU A 105 -3.44 9.26 -8.33
CA LEU A 105 -2.54 8.11 -8.21
C LEU A 105 -2.21 7.50 -9.58
N GLU A 106 -3.20 7.32 -10.46
CA GLU A 106 -2.97 6.82 -11.82
C GLU A 106 -2.10 7.77 -12.66
N LEU A 107 -2.29 9.10 -12.50
CA LEU A 107 -1.43 10.10 -13.14
C LEU A 107 0.01 10.01 -12.62
N TRP A 108 0.19 9.88 -11.29
CA TRP A 108 1.49 9.65 -10.68
C TRP A 108 2.15 8.39 -11.23
N LYS A 109 1.40 7.28 -11.33
CA LYS A 109 1.88 6.01 -11.87
C LYS A 109 2.36 6.15 -13.31
N THR A 110 1.63 6.91 -14.14
CA THR A 110 2.00 7.16 -15.53
C THR A 110 3.34 7.92 -15.62
N LYS A 111 3.52 8.96 -14.79
CA LYS A 111 4.78 9.71 -14.73
C LYS A 111 5.94 8.87 -14.19
N HIS A 112 5.67 8.05 -13.18
CA HIS A 112 6.64 7.12 -12.64
C HIS A 112 7.06 6.06 -13.68
N ASP A 113 6.12 5.52 -14.46
CA ASP A 113 6.44 4.55 -15.51
C ASP A 113 7.28 5.16 -16.63
N ALA A 114 6.99 6.41 -17.02
CA ALA A 114 7.82 7.13 -17.98
C ALA A 114 9.27 7.31 -17.46
N TYR A 115 9.42 7.75 -16.21
CA TYR A 115 10.72 7.85 -15.53
C TYR A 115 11.44 6.50 -15.48
N ALA A 116 10.73 5.44 -15.06
CA ALA A 116 11.29 4.12 -14.88
C ALA A 116 11.73 3.48 -16.21
N MET A 117 10.97 3.69 -17.29
CA MET A 117 11.34 3.25 -18.63
C MET A 117 12.58 3.98 -19.14
N GLY A 118 12.66 5.30 -18.98
CA GLY A 118 13.83 6.10 -19.38
C GLY A 118 15.09 5.67 -18.62
N THR A 119 14.99 5.56 -17.29
CA THR A 119 16.10 5.13 -16.43
C THR A 119 16.58 3.72 -16.75
N ARG A 120 15.66 2.79 -17.05
CA ARG A 120 16.02 1.42 -17.41
C ARG A 120 16.81 1.33 -18.72
N GLN A 121 16.63 2.28 -19.64
CA GLN A 121 17.37 2.31 -20.92
C GLN A 121 18.80 2.82 -20.77
N THR A 122 19.12 3.53 -19.69
CA THR A 122 20.44 4.12 -19.44
C THR A 122 21.32 3.29 -18.50
N ILE A 123 20.74 2.31 -17.79
CA ILE A 123 21.49 1.43 -16.88
C ILE A 123 22.15 0.30 -17.68
N ASP A 124 23.48 0.35 -17.77
CA ASP A 124 24.29 -0.69 -18.42
C ASP A 124 24.76 -1.79 -17.45
N GLU A 125 24.84 -1.50 -16.15
CA GLU A 125 25.37 -2.42 -15.14
C GLU A 125 24.28 -3.26 -14.45
N ASP A 126 24.51 -4.57 -14.30
CA ASP A 126 23.55 -5.52 -13.71
C ASP A 126 23.28 -5.26 -12.21
N SER A 127 24.29 -4.79 -11.45
CA SER A 127 24.14 -4.38 -10.05
C SER A 127 23.19 -3.19 -9.92
N SER A 128 23.39 -2.16 -10.74
CA SER A 128 22.58 -0.95 -10.77
C SER A 128 21.15 -1.26 -11.22
N LEU A 129 20.97 -2.22 -12.13
CA LEU A 129 19.64 -2.69 -12.56
C LEU A 129 18.91 -3.43 -11.42
N HIS A 130 19.62 -4.21 -10.62
CA HIS A 130 19.06 -4.89 -9.45
C HIS A 130 18.62 -3.89 -8.38
N GLU A 131 19.44 -2.90 -8.05
CA GLU A 131 19.10 -1.83 -7.10
C GLU A 131 17.88 -1.02 -7.55
N PHE A 132 17.89 -0.59 -8.82
CA PHE A 132 16.74 0.09 -9.43
C PHE A 132 15.46 -0.75 -9.35
N ARG A 133 15.54 -2.06 -9.60
CA ARG A 133 14.38 -2.96 -9.45
C ARG A 133 13.87 -3.00 -8.02
N GLN A 134 14.77 -3.04 -7.03
CA GLN A 134 14.38 -3.06 -5.62
C GLN A 134 13.70 -1.76 -5.20
N GLU A 135 14.22 -0.61 -5.63
CA GLU A 135 13.63 0.71 -5.41
C GLU A 135 12.26 0.82 -6.06
N ASN A 136 12.14 0.44 -7.33
CA ASN A 136 10.89 0.46 -8.08
C ASN A 136 9.80 -0.36 -7.37
N VAL A 137 10.11 -1.59 -6.92
CA VAL A 137 9.15 -2.40 -6.16
C VAL A 137 8.74 -1.72 -4.85
N ALA A 138 9.65 -1.04 -4.16
CA ALA A 138 9.34 -0.30 -2.94
C ALA A 138 8.39 0.87 -3.21
N PHE A 139 8.58 1.63 -4.28
CA PHE A 139 7.69 2.73 -4.66
C PHE A 139 6.33 2.23 -5.12
N LEU A 140 6.30 1.16 -5.91
CA LEU A 140 5.03 0.54 -6.31
C LEU A 140 4.26 -0.03 -5.10
N ALA A 141 4.95 -0.55 -4.09
CA ALA A 141 4.29 -0.96 -2.86
C ALA A 141 3.62 0.21 -2.13
N LEU A 142 4.26 1.38 -2.09
CA LEU A 142 3.67 2.59 -1.54
C LEU A 142 2.47 3.06 -2.38
N TYR A 143 2.58 2.99 -3.70
CA TYR A 143 1.50 3.28 -4.64
C TYR A 143 0.26 2.40 -4.41
N HIS A 144 0.44 1.08 -4.31
CA HIS A 144 -0.64 0.17 -3.99
C HIS A 144 -1.21 0.43 -2.59
N THR A 145 -0.36 0.78 -1.62
CA THR A 145 -0.82 1.17 -0.27
C THR A 145 -1.67 2.43 -0.31
N ALA A 146 -1.37 3.41 -1.17
CA ALA A 146 -2.18 4.60 -1.36
C ALA A 146 -3.61 4.24 -1.81
N HIS A 147 -3.74 3.34 -2.79
CA HIS A 147 -5.03 2.83 -3.23
C HIS A 147 -5.76 2.05 -2.12
N ILE A 148 -5.03 1.31 -1.26
CA ILE A 148 -5.64 0.67 -0.08
C ILE A 148 -6.19 1.73 0.88
N VAL A 149 -5.43 2.78 1.22
CA VAL A 149 -5.87 3.87 2.10
C VAL A 149 -7.13 4.56 1.59
N VAL A 150 -7.24 4.78 0.28
CA VAL A 150 -8.44 5.39 -0.32
C VAL A 150 -9.67 4.47 -0.19
N ASN A 151 -9.46 3.16 -0.11
CA ASN A 151 -10.52 2.17 -0.21
C ASN A 151 -10.79 1.37 1.07
N ALA A 152 -9.98 1.51 2.12
CA ALA A 152 -10.10 0.75 3.36
C ALA A 152 -9.58 1.55 4.55
N ASP A 153 -10.20 1.37 5.72
CA ASP A 153 -9.70 1.95 6.96
C ASP A 153 -8.69 1.00 7.63
N ILE A 154 -7.41 1.37 7.52
CA ILE A 154 -6.29 0.59 8.06
C ILE A 154 -6.42 0.40 9.56
N ARG A 155 -6.95 1.39 10.30
CA ARG A 155 -7.12 1.27 11.75
C ARG A 155 -8.11 0.14 12.07
N HIS A 156 -9.26 0.13 11.41
CA HIS A 156 -10.25 -0.93 11.61
C HIS A 156 -9.74 -2.29 11.16
N LEU A 157 -8.94 -2.37 10.07
CA LEU A 157 -8.27 -3.60 9.65
C LEU A 157 -7.31 -4.14 10.73
N GLN A 158 -6.48 -3.27 11.32
CA GLN A 158 -5.54 -3.67 12.37
C GLN A 158 -6.27 -4.11 13.64
N ILE A 159 -7.29 -3.37 14.06
CA ILE A 159 -8.06 -3.69 15.27
C ILE A 159 -8.82 -5.01 15.08
N ALA A 160 -9.51 -5.20 13.95
CA ALA A 160 -10.24 -6.44 13.67
C ALA A 160 -9.32 -7.66 13.57
N ALA A 161 -8.04 -7.45 13.23
CA ALA A 161 -7.00 -8.49 13.24
C ALA A 161 -6.40 -8.78 14.63
N GLY A 162 -6.86 -8.10 15.68
CA GLY A 162 -6.41 -8.32 17.05
C GLY A 162 -5.23 -7.43 17.48
N ALA A 163 -5.02 -6.26 16.86
CA ALA A 163 -4.04 -5.31 17.39
C ALA A 163 -4.43 -4.83 18.79
N GLU A 164 -3.53 -5.01 19.77
CA GLU A 164 -3.75 -4.60 21.16
C GLU A 164 -3.62 -3.09 21.38
N ALA A 165 -2.85 -2.41 20.53
CA ALA A 165 -2.66 -0.97 20.59
C ALA A 165 -2.41 -0.35 19.20
N ILE A 166 -2.93 0.85 19.00
CA ILE A 166 -2.75 1.65 17.78
C ILE A 166 -2.25 3.04 18.17
N PHE A 167 -1.04 3.41 17.75
CA PHE A 167 -0.41 4.72 18.05
C PHE A 167 -0.43 5.09 19.55
N GLY A 168 -0.25 4.10 20.43
CA GLY A 168 -0.24 4.30 21.89
C GLY A 168 -1.63 4.27 22.54
N HIS A 169 -2.71 4.19 21.77
CA HIS A 169 -4.06 3.93 22.27
C HIS A 169 -4.26 2.42 22.45
N VAL A 170 -4.61 1.98 23.66
CA VAL A 170 -4.91 0.58 23.95
C VAL A 170 -6.32 0.26 23.44
N VAL A 171 -6.42 -0.82 22.67
CA VAL A 171 -7.68 -1.26 22.06
C VAL A 171 -8.50 -2.02 23.08
N THR A 172 -9.73 -1.56 23.30
CA THR A 172 -10.71 -2.23 24.16
C THR A 172 -11.46 -3.33 23.41
N SER A 173 -12.07 -4.26 24.16
CA SER A 173 -12.90 -5.31 23.55
C SER A 173 -14.11 -4.76 22.78
N VAL A 174 -14.64 -3.60 23.20
CA VAL A 174 -15.74 -2.92 22.50
C VAL A 174 -15.26 -2.39 21.15
N GLU A 175 -14.13 -1.68 21.12
CA GLU A 175 -13.54 -1.18 19.87
C GLU A 175 -13.14 -2.31 18.92
N HIS A 176 -12.71 -3.45 19.47
CA HIS A 176 -12.47 -4.66 18.69
C HIS A 176 -13.77 -5.13 18.00
N GLN A 177 -14.85 -5.32 18.75
CA GLN A 177 -16.13 -5.75 18.20
C GLN A 177 -16.68 -4.77 17.16
N GLU A 178 -16.62 -3.47 17.45
CA GLU A 178 -17.05 -2.42 16.53
C GLU A 178 -16.23 -2.44 15.24
N SER A 179 -14.91 -2.54 15.34
CA SER A 179 -14.03 -2.58 14.16
C SER A 179 -14.24 -3.85 13.34
N THR A 180 -14.44 -5.01 13.96
CA THR A 180 -14.81 -6.25 13.27
C THR A 180 -16.09 -6.06 12.47
N GLN A 181 -17.12 -5.44 13.07
CA GLN A 181 -18.38 -5.15 12.37
C GLN A 181 -18.17 -4.17 11.20
N VAL A 182 -17.38 -3.11 11.40
CA VAL A 182 -17.04 -2.14 10.33
C VAL A 182 -16.33 -2.81 9.16
N VAL A 183 -15.36 -3.70 9.42
CA VAL A 183 -14.64 -4.43 8.35
C VAL A 183 -15.57 -5.43 7.65
N MET A 184 -16.45 -6.11 8.39
CA MET A 184 -17.46 -6.99 7.82
C MET A 184 -18.42 -6.22 6.90
N ASP A 185 -18.91 -5.06 7.33
CA ASP A 185 -19.78 -4.19 6.53
C ASP A 185 -19.05 -3.57 5.35
N TRP A 186 -17.76 -3.25 5.47
CA TRP A 186 -16.94 -2.81 4.35
C TRP A 186 -16.90 -3.84 3.22
N VAL A 187 -16.68 -5.12 3.55
CA VAL A 187 -16.70 -6.21 2.56
C VAL A 187 -18.10 -6.41 1.98
N ARG A 188 -19.15 -6.38 2.82
CA ARG A 188 -20.55 -6.67 2.43
C ARG A 188 -21.21 -5.55 1.62
N LEU A 189 -21.15 -4.34 2.16
CA LEU A 189 -21.92 -3.19 1.68
C LEU A 189 -21.14 -2.36 0.66
N SER A 190 -19.80 -2.49 0.64
CA SER A 190 -18.92 -1.74 -0.27
C SER A 190 -18.02 -2.68 -1.12
N PRO A 191 -18.57 -3.67 -1.84
CA PRO A 191 -17.77 -4.69 -2.53
C PRO A 191 -16.84 -4.13 -3.60
N VAL A 192 -17.19 -3.00 -4.23
CA VAL A 192 -16.31 -2.31 -5.19
C VAL A 192 -15.07 -1.75 -4.49
N SER A 193 -15.25 -1.11 -3.34
CA SER A 193 -14.16 -0.57 -2.52
C SER A 193 -13.27 -1.70 -1.98
N ALA A 194 -13.91 -2.73 -1.41
CA ALA A 194 -13.21 -3.86 -0.81
C ALA A 194 -12.41 -4.66 -1.86
N GLY A 195 -13.03 -4.93 -3.02
CA GLY A 195 -12.35 -5.60 -4.13
C GLY A 195 -11.19 -4.77 -4.71
N HIS A 196 -11.32 -3.45 -4.77
CA HIS A 196 -10.25 -2.55 -5.22
C HIS A 196 -9.04 -2.59 -4.27
N ALA A 197 -9.27 -2.43 -2.97
CA ALA A 197 -8.20 -2.52 -1.96
C ALA A 197 -7.52 -3.90 -1.98
N ALA A 198 -8.31 -4.98 -2.01
CA ALA A 198 -7.81 -6.35 -2.03
C ALA A 198 -7.00 -6.66 -3.30
N TRP A 199 -7.41 -6.12 -4.44
CA TRP A 199 -6.67 -6.25 -5.70
C TRP A 199 -5.32 -5.55 -5.62
N HIS A 200 -5.26 -4.27 -5.19
CA HIS A 200 -3.98 -3.56 -5.03
C HIS A 200 -3.06 -4.23 -4.00
N ALA A 201 -3.63 -4.75 -2.90
CA ALA A 201 -2.88 -5.54 -1.93
C ALA A 201 -2.24 -6.78 -2.57
N ALA A 202 -3.00 -7.54 -3.34
CA ALA A 202 -2.50 -8.73 -4.03
C ALA A 202 -1.45 -8.38 -5.11
N GLN A 203 -1.64 -7.29 -5.86
CA GLN A 203 -0.67 -6.80 -6.84
C GLN A 203 0.67 -6.47 -6.18
N MET A 204 0.66 -5.68 -5.11
CA MET A 204 1.85 -5.30 -4.35
C MET A 204 2.65 -6.52 -3.87
N ILE A 205 1.95 -7.50 -3.32
CA ILE A 205 2.56 -8.72 -2.79
C ILE A 205 3.14 -9.56 -3.95
N ARG A 206 2.42 -9.64 -5.09
CA ARG A 206 2.90 -10.31 -6.30
C ARG A 206 4.17 -9.65 -6.85
N GLU A 207 4.22 -8.33 -6.94
CA GLU A 207 5.40 -7.59 -7.39
C GLU A 207 6.62 -7.90 -6.51
N GLY A 208 6.44 -7.94 -5.19
CA GLY A 208 7.48 -8.35 -4.25
C GLY A 208 7.98 -9.78 -4.50
N LEU A 209 7.06 -10.73 -4.70
CA LEU A 209 7.38 -12.15 -4.96
C LEU A 209 8.15 -12.37 -6.27
N LEU A 210 7.81 -11.62 -7.32
CA LEU A 210 8.41 -11.80 -8.65
C LEU A 210 9.78 -11.10 -8.77
N ASN A 211 9.93 -9.95 -8.11
CA ASN A 211 11.06 -9.05 -8.39
C ASN A 211 12.08 -8.97 -7.26
N LEU A 212 11.75 -9.41 -6.04
CA LEU A 212 12.66 -9.33 -4.88
C LEU A 212 13.11 -10.71 -4.41
N ARG A 213 14.37 -10.78 -3.98
CA ARG A 213 14.88 -11.93 -3.24
C ARG A 213 14.52 -11.79 -1.76
N ASN A 214 13.77 -12.74 -1.22
CA ASN A 214 13.36 -12.77 0.19
C ASN A 214 12.70 -11.47 0.68
N TRP A 215 11.91 -10.81 -0.18
CA TRP A 215 11.20 -9.55 0.16
C TRP A 215 12.13 -8.39 0.54
N LYS A 216 13.40 -8.41 0.15
CA LYS A 216 14.34 -7.33 0.46
C LYS A 216 14.31 -6.25 -0.62
N ALA A 217 13.72 -5.11 -0.29
CA ALA A 217 13.67 -3.91 -1.13
C ALA A 217 14.73 -2.87 -0.70
N ASN A 218 16.01 -3.25 -0.74
CA ASN A 218 17.18 -2.39 -0.45
C ASN A 218 17.12 -1.52 0.84
N GLY A 219 16.46 -2.01 1.90
CA GLY A 219 16.36 -1.26 3.16
C GLY A 219 15.35 -0.10 3.16
N MET A 220 14.50 0.03 2.14
CA MET A 220 13.44 1.04 2.10
C MET A 220 12.48 0.86 3.28
N PHE A 221 12.42 1.87 4.15
CA PHE A 221 11.80 1.77 5.47
C PHE A 221 10.28 1.54 5.41
N HIS A 222 9.58 2.06 4.39
CA HIS A 222 8.13 1.93 4.27
C HIS A 222 7.70 0.57 3.75
N TYR A 223 8.56 -0.15 3.02
CA TYR A 223 8.20 -1.40 2.35
C TYR A 223 7.66 -2.48 3.30
N PRO A 224 8.27 -2.76 4.47
CA PRO A 224 7.71 -3.72 5.42
C PRO A 224 6.31 -3.33 5.93
N TRP A 225 6.05 -2.03 6.09
CA TRP A 225 4.74 -1.53 6.52
C TRP A 225 3.68 -1.70 5.43
N CYS A 226 4.04 -1.43 4.17
CA CYS A 226 3.19 -1.72 3.01
C CYS A 226 2.81 -3.20 2.95
N LEU A 227 3.77 -4.12 3.13
CA LEU A 227 3.49 -5.56 3.16
C LEU A 227 2.54 -5.96 4.28
N TYR A 228 2.69 -5.37 5.47
CA TYR A 228 1.78 -5.61 6.59
C TYR A 228 0.35 -5.19 6.25
N ILE A 229 0.17 -3.96 5.75
CA ILE A 229 -1.15 -3.44 5.34
C ILE A 229 -1.75 -4.32 4.23
N GLY A 230 -0.94 -4.71 3.24
CA GLY A 230 -1.37 -5.60 2.18
C GLY A 230 -1.84 -6.95 2.71
N ALA A 231 -1.07 -7.56 3.61
CA ALA A 231 -1.43 -8.84 4.23
C ALA A 231 -2.74 -8.75 5.01
N LEU A 232 -2.93 -7.71 5.83
CA LEU A 232 -4.18 -7.46 6.55
C LEU A 232 -5.36 -7.27 5.60
N THR A 233 -5.17 -6.50 4.54
CA THR A 233 -6.22 -6.21 3.55
C THR A 233 -6.66 -7.49 2.84
N CYS A 234 -5.70 -8.32 2.40
CA CYS A 234 -5.99 -9.62 1.80
C CYS A 234 -6.68 -10.57 2.78
N TRP A 235 -6.19 -10.66 4.03
CA TRP A 235 -6.81 -11.49 5.06
C TRP A 235 -8.25 -11.05 5.33
N ALA A 236 -8.48 -9.79 5.66
CA ALA A 236 -9.79 -9.27 5.99
C ALA A 236 -10.77 -9.49 4.83
N PHE A 237 -10.37 -9.18 3.61
CA PHE A 237 -11.22 -9.39 2.44
C PHE A 237 -11.61 -10.85 2.27
N VAL A 238 -10.66 -11.79 2.36
CA VAL A 238 -10.95 -13.22 2.21
C VAL A 238 -11.80 -13.75 3.38
N HIS A 239 -11.38 -13.49 4.61
CA HIS A 239 -12.01 -13.98 5.83
C HIS A 239 -13.47 -13.51 5.95
N PHE A 240 -13.72 -12.20 5.86
CA PHE A 240 -15.07 -11.67 6.00
C PHE A 240 -15.96 -11.93 4.77
N SER A 241 -15.38 -12.20 3.59
CA SER A 241 -16.17 -12.69 2.45
C SER A 241 -16.60 -14.15 2.62
N GLN A 242 -15.77 -14.98 3.24
CA GLN A 242 -16.10 -16.38 3.51
C GLN A 242 -17.20 -16.50 4.57
N ILE A 243 -17.17 -15.66 5.62
CA ILE A 243 -18.25 -15.57 6.63
C ILE A 243 -19.62 -15.27 6.00
N GLN A 244 -19.68 -14.49 4.91
CA GLN A 244 -20.96 -14.13 4.26
C GLN A 244 -21.58 -15.27 3.45
N ASN A 245 -20.75 -16.16 2.89
CA ASN A 245 -21.24 -17.23 2.01
C ASN A 245 -21.69 -18.47 2.79
N ASP A 246 -21.32 -18.58 4.07
CA ASP A 246 -21.67 -19.68 4.97
C ASP A 246 -22.94 -19.32 5.78
N GLU A 247 -24.11 -19.37 5.15
CA GLU A 247 -25.40 -19.40 5.88
C GLU A 247 -25.59 -20.73 6.65
N ASP A 248 -24.82 -21.77 6.31
CA ASP A 248 -24.65 -22.98 7.11
C ASP A 248 -23.40 -22.85 7.98
N GLN A 249 -23.60 -22.68 9.30
CA GLN A 249 -22.59 -22.41 10.37
C GLN A 249 -21.44 -23.43 10.54
N SER A 250 -21.07 -24.22 9.53
CA SER A 250 -20.20 -25.39 9.70
C SER A 250 -18.87 -25.39 8.94
N ARG A 251 -18.52 -24.40 8.10
CA ARG A 251 -17.30 -24.47 7.29
C ARG A 251 -16.55 -23.14 7.05
N LEU A 252 -16.22 -22.43 8.14
CA LEU A 252 -15.10 -21.46 8.21
C LEU A 252 -13.71 -22.06 7.84
N ILE A 253 -13.68 -23.29 7.35
CA ILE A 253 -12.52 -24.14 7.20
C ILE A 253 -11.92 -23.89 5.82
N CYS A 254 -11.07 -22.86 5.72
CA CYS A 254 -10.07 -22.91 4.66
C CYS A 254 -9.21 -24.18 4.88
N GLN A 255 -8.97 -24.95 3.82
CA GLN A 255 -8.58 -26.38 3.87
C GLN A 255 -7.46 -26.74 4.85
N HIS A 256 -6.56 -25.80 5.17
CA HIS A 256 -5.45 -26.00 6.08
C HIS A 256 -5.83 -26.22 7.56
N THR A 257 -7.03 -25.84 8.01
CA THR A 257 -7.46 -26.09 9.40
C THR A 257 -7.63 -27.58 9.71
N THR A 258 -7.70 -28.46 8.70
CA THR A 258 -7.70 -29.92 8.88
C THR A 258 -6.31 -30.51 9.18
N GLY A 259 -5.22 -29.84 8.77
CA GLY A 259 -3.84 -30.31 8.96
C GLY A 259 -3.16 -29.78 10.23
N GLY A 260 -3.78 -28.82 10.92
CA GLY A 260 -3.23 -28.17 12.12
C GLY A 260 -2.08 -27.19 11.83
N ARG A 261 -1.50 -26.64 12.90
CA ARG A 261 -0.50 -25.55 12.85
C ARG A 261 0.81 -25.94 12.14
N ASP A 262 1.25 -27.18 12.31
CA ASP A 262 2.49 -27.67 11.70
C ASP A 262 2.35 -27.85 10.18
N ASP A 263 1.17 -28.27 9.71
CA ASP A 263 0.89 -28.35 8.28
C ASP A 263 0.80 -26.95 7.65
N LEU A 264 0.15 -25.99 8.31
CA LEU A 264 0.13 -24.59 7.87
C LEU A 264 1.54 -24.03 7.73
N ARG A 265 2.40 -24.24 8.73
CA ARG A 265 3.77 -23.70 8.71
C ARG A 265 4.62 -24.32 7.60
N THR A 266 4.35 -25.58 7.27
CA THR A 266 5.03 -26.32 6.20
C THR A 266 4.55 -25.87 4.82
N ASN A 267 3.24 -25.63 4.68
CA ASN A 267 2.60 -25.28 3.41
C ASN A 267 2.39 -23.76 3.21
N SER A 268 2.83 -22.92 4.15
CA SER A 268 2.53 -21.48 4.16
C SER A 268 2.90 -20.77 2.86
N LYS A 269 4.05 -21.12 2.26
CA LYS A 269 4.48 -20.60 0.97
C LYS A 269 3.52 -20.97 -0.15
N ALA A 270 3.12 -22.24 -0.25
CA ALA A 270 2.20 -22.70 -1.29
C ALA A 270 0.84 -22.01 -1.16
N LEU A 271 0.31 -21.92 0.06
CA LEU A 271 -0.96 -21.26 0.37
C LEU A 271 -0.93 -19.75 0.05
N MET A 272 0.18 -19.09 0.38
CA MET A 272 0.41 -17.70 -0.01
C MET A 272 0.42 -17.55 -1.53
N HIS A 273 1.21 -18.34 -2.24
CA HIS A 273 1.31 -18.27 -3.70
C HIS A 273 -0.03 -18.54 -4.39
N GLN A 274 -0.81 -19.50 -3.89
CA GLN A 274 -2.15 -19.79 -4.39
C GLN A 274 -3.09 -18.60 -4.18
N THR A 275 -3.14 -18.06 -2.96
CA THR A 275 -4.01 -16.92 -2.62
C THR A 275 -3.67 -15.69 -3.45
N ILE A 276 -2.39 -15.32 -3.51
CA ILE A 276 -1.94 -14.14 -4.27
C ILE A 276 -2.12 -14.34 -5.78
N SER A 277 -1.84 -15.53 -6.32
CA SER A 277 -2.07 -15.80 -7.75
C SER A 277 -3.55 -15.67 -8.12
N ASN A 278 -4.46 -16.20 -7.30
CA ASN A 278 -5.90 -16.10 -7.54
C ASN A 278 -6.40 -14.64 -7.47
N MET A 279 -6.01 -13.92 -6.43
CA MET A 279 -6.43 -12.53 -6.22
C MET A 279 -5.85 -11.59 -7.28
N ALA A 280 -4.56 -11.72 -7.61
CA ALA A 280 -3.87 -10.81 -8.53
C ALA A 280 -4.14 -11.11 -10.02
N SER A 281 -4.65 -12.30 -10.36
CA SER A 281 -5.08 -12.63 -11.74
C SER A 281 -6.50 -12.16 -12.06
N SER A 282 -7.25 -11.70 -11.05
CA SER A 282 -8.60 -11.16 -11.18
C SER A 282 -8.60 -9.66 -11.47
N THR A 283 -9.78 -9.08 -11.71
CA THR A 283 -10.01 -7.62 -11.69
C THR A 283 -10.60 -7.20 -10.35
N PRO A 284 -10.54 -5.92 -9.95
CA PRO A 284 -11.20 -5.41 -8.74
C PRO A 284 -12.68 -5.81 -8.61
N ALA A 285 -13.42 -5.88 -9.72
CA ALA A 285 -14.83 -6.23 -9.72
C ALA A 285 -15.11 -7.74 -9.61
N THR A 286 -14.13 -8.59 -9.96
CA THR A 286 -14.32 -10.06 -10.02
C THR A 286 -13.56 -10.83 -8.95
N ILE A 287 -12.70 -10.16 -8.18
CA ILE A 287 -11.82 -10.78 -7.18
C ILE A 287 -12.57 -11.58 -6.10
N GLY A 288 -13.85 -11.29 -5.86
CA GLY A 288 -14.69 -12.02 -4.92
C GLY A 288 -15.12 -13.43 -5.35
N LYS A 289 -15.06 -13.76 -6.65
CA LYS A 289 -15.69 -14.99 -7.21
C LYS A 289 -14.99 -16.29 -6.79
N ASP A 290 -13.67 -16.28 -6.66
CA ASP A 290 -12.86 -17.48 -6.42
C ASP A 290 -12.23 -17.52 -5.00
N LEU A 291 -12.78 -16.74 -4.06
CA LEU A 291 -12.25 -16.65 -2.68
C LEU A 291 -12.39 -17.95 -1.90
N HIS A 292 -13.31 -18.85 -2.27
CA HIS A 292 -13.44 -20.18 -1.67
C HIS A 292 -12.16 -21.03 -1.84
N ARG A 293 -11.28 -20.67 -2.77
CA ARG A 293 -9.98 -21.34 -3.02
C ARG A 293 -8.81 -20.64 -2.34
N CYS A 294 -9.06 -19.57 -1.60
CA CYS A 294 -8.03 -18.74 -0.99
C CYS A 294 -7.90 -19.06 0.50
N CYS A 295 -6.66 -19.04 0.99
CA CYS A 295 -6.31 -19.20 2.40
C CYS A 295 -5.29 -18.11 2.78
N PRO A 296 -5.73 -17.03 3.46
CA PRO A 296 -4.85 -15.89 3.75
C PRO A 296 -3.81 -16.20 4.83
N HIS A 297 -3.95 -17.29 5.59
CA HIS A 297 -3.04 -17.67 6.66
C HIS A 297 -1.61 -17.92 6.20
N GLY A 298 -1.43 -18.55 5.02
CA GLY A 298 -0.11 -18.75 4.46
C GLY A 298 0.61 -17.42 4.21
N LEU A 299 -0.12 -16.42 3.73
CA LEU A 299 0.38 -15.06 3.54
C LEU A 299 0.74 -14.40 4.87
N ALA A 300 -0.14 -14.47 5.88
CA ALA A 300 0.14 -13.93 7.21
C ALA A 300 1.42 -14.53 7.81
N VAL A 301 1.60 -15.86 7.69
CA VAL A 301 2.82 -16.56 8.16
C VAL A 301 4.07 -16.07 7.44
N GLU A 302 4.06 -15.99 6.11
CA GLU A 302 5.25 -15.60 5.34
C GLU A 302 5.63 -14.13 5.56
N VAL A 303 4.65 -13.23 5.62
CA VAL A 303 4.90 -11.82 5.91
C VAL A 303 5.37 -11.65 7.36
N ALA A 304 4.78 -12.35 8.34
CA ALA A 304 5.27 -12.34 9.72
C ALA A 304 6.73 -12.83 9.83
N LYS A 305 7.11 -13.91 9.10
CA LYS A 305 8.50 -14.39 9.03
C LYS A 305 9.45 -13.31 8.53
N TYR A 306 9.05 -12.57 7.50
CA TYR A 306 9.83 -11.44 6.98
C TYR A 306 9.94 -10.29 7.99
N LEU A 307 8.81 -9.83 8.54
CA LEU A 307 8.76 -8.73 9.50
C LEU A 307 9.60 -8.99 10.74
N LYS A 308 9.68 -10.25 11.20
CA LYS A 308 10.56 -10.66 12.31
C LYS A 308 12.04 -10.37 12.05
N THR A 309 12.47 -10.26 10.79
CA THR A 309 13.85 -9.92 10.43
C THR A 309 14.13 -8.41 10.42
N VAL A 310 13.09 -7.58 10.46
CA VAL A 310 13.21 -6.12 10.39
C VAL A 310 13.38 -5.54 11.80
N ARG A 311 14.43 -4.74 12.00
CA ARG A 311 14.84 -4.22 13.32
C ARG A 311 14.20 -2.87 13.65
N TRP A 312 12.87 -2.81 13.63
CA TRP A 312 12.10 -1.65 14.08
C TRP A 312 10.84 -2.10 14.84
N THR A 313 10.48 -1.37 15.89
CA THR A 313 9.39 -1.75 16.80
C THR A 313 8.06 -1.91 16.07
N ALA A 314 7.79 -1.07 15.07
CA ALA A 314 6.55 -1.14 14.30
C ALA A 314 6.36 -2.46 13.54
N ALA A 315 7.40 -3.03 12.88
CA ALA A 315 7.24 -4.37 12.29
C ALA A 315 7.12 -5.44 13.35
N PHE A 316 7.75 -5.29 14.51
CA PHE A 316 7.62 -6.30 15.55
C PHE A 316 6.17 -6.40 16.04
N GLU A 317 5.50 -5.27 16.26
CA GLU A 317 4.07 -5.25 16.61
C GLU A 317 3.20 -5.76 15.45
N ALA A 318 3.46 -5.32 14.22
CA ALA A 318 2.76 -5.83 13.03
C ALA A 318 2.90 -7.35 12.86
N MET A 319 4.10 -7.89 13.14
CA MET A 319 4.38 -9.31 13.11
C MET A 319 3.57 -10.09 14.15
N LYS A 320 3.40 -9.56 15.36
CA LYS A 320 2.54 -10.17 16.39
C LYS A 320 1.09 -10.23 15.94
N VAL A 321 0.57 -9.16 15.34
CA VAL A 321 -0.80 -9.13 14.82
C VAL A 321 -1.01 -10.23 13.77
N LEU A 322 -0.08 -10.36 12.81
CA LEU A 322 -0.16 -11.42 11.80
C LEU A 322 -0.03 -12.83 12.38
N GLN A 323 0.73 -13.01 13.47
CA GLN A 323 0.77 -14.28 14.20
C GLN A 323 -0.55 -14.54 14.95
N GLY A 324 -1.14 -13.52 15.55
CA GLY A 324 -2.43 -13.58 16.23
C GLY A 324 -3.55 -14.07 15.32
N ILE A 325 -3.60 -13.58 14.06
CA ILE A 325 -4.54 -14.09 13.05
C ILE A 325 -4.46 -15.62 12.91
N VAL A 326 -3.23 -16.15 12.83
CA VAL A 326 -3.00 -17.59 12.68
C VAL A 326 -3.37 -18.37 13.96
N ASP A 327 -3.19 -17.75 15.11
CA ASP A 327 -3.47 -18.37 16.41
C ASP A 327 -4.98 -18.40 16.74
N ILE A 328 -5.74 -17.35 16.38
CA ILE A 328 -7.17 -17.21 16.66
C ILE A 328 -8.01 -18.24 15.87
N GLU A 329 -7.62 -18.53 14.62
CA GLU A 329 -8.39 -19.41 13.72
C GLU A 329 -7.94 -20.88 13.76
N THR A 330 -6.98 -21.23 14.64
CA THR A 330 -6.50 -22.62 14.86
C THR A 330 -6.97 -23.25 16.18
N LEU A 331 -7.80 -22.55 16.96
CA LEU A 331 -8.44 -23.01 18.21
C LEU A 331 -9.87 -23.50 17.96
#